data_AF-A0A9N9JA78-F1
#
_entry.id   AF-A0A9N9JA78-F1
#
_cell.length_a   1.000
_cell.length_b   1.000
_cell.length_c   1.000
_cell.angle_alpha   90.00
_cell.angle_beta   90.00
_cell.angle_gamma   90.00
#
_symmetry.space_group_name_H-M   'P 1'
#
loop_
_entity.id
_entity.type
_entity.pdbx_description
1 polymer ?
#
loop_
_entity_poly.entity_id
_entity_poly.type
_entity_poly.pdbx_seq_one_letter_code
_entity_poly.pdbx_strand_id
1 'polypeptide(L)'
;NGYGFKSPPMGWNPYNFFTFAYNETIIKQQADIIATIGYLDVGFRYINLDLAEYIHSKGLLFGIYSDAGNETCGGLPDHLYIIDHKEIDAKIFVEWGVDYLKYDNCFSQGRPEQERYQKMGKALKDATKGTNKTIFYSICEWEQSDPWLWEPDIGN
;
A
#
# COMPACT_ATOMS: atom_id res chain seq x y z
N ASN A 1 -5.70 4.22 16.97
CA ASN A 1 -6.27 4.47 15.63
C ASN A 1 -6.74 3.11 15.13
N GLY A 2 -7.95 2.97 14.58
CA GLY A 2 -8.69 1.70 14.41
C GLY A 2 -8.10 0.63 13.48
N TYR A 3 -6.78 0.65 13.23
CA TYR A 3 -6.02 -0.19 12.29
C TYR A 3 -4.76 -0.82 12.92
N GLY A 4 -4.60 -0.79 14.26
CA GLY A 4 -3.64 -1.64 14.97
C GLY A 4 -2.16 -1.21 15.01
N PHE A 5 -1.72 -0.28 14.16
CA PHE A 5 -0.34 0.23 14.16
C PHE A 5 -0.14 1.40 15.14
N LYS A 6 0.95 1.37 15.91
CA LYS A 6 1.25 2.36 16.98
C LYS A 6 2.44 3.27 16.68
N SER A 7 3.18 2.99 15.61
CA SER A 7 4.38 3.73 15.20
C SER A 7 4.30 4.04 13.70
N PRO A 8 4.90 5.16 13.25
CA PRO A 8 5.02 5.46 11.83
C PRO A 8 5.67 4.30 11.06
N PRO A 9 5.22 4.01 9.82
CA PRO A 9 5.81 2.96 9.01
C PRO A 9 7.22 3.38 8.59
N MET A 10 8.16 2.42 8.59
CA MET A 10 9.52 2.64 8.08
C MET A 10 9.84 1.57 7.05
N GLY A 11 10.37 1.99 5.91
CA GLY A 11 10.57 1.13 4.77
C GLY A 11 11.22 1.86 3.61
N TRP A 12 11.20 1.24 2.45
CA TRP A 12 11.80 1.78 1.24
C TRP A 12 10.80 1.77 0.09
N ASN A 13 10.74 2.88 -0.65
CA ASN A 13 9.88 3.06 -1.81
C ASN A 13 10.74 3.20 -3.08
N PRO A 14 10.63 2.28 -4.06
CA PRO A 14 11.42 2.33 -5.29
C PRO A 14 11.17 3.57 -6.16
N TYR A 15 9.98 4.18 -6.05
CA TYR A 15 9.54 5.26 -6.94
C TYR A 15 10.52 6.45 -6.96
N ASN A 16 11.07 6.83 -5.80
CA ASN A 16 11.96 8.00 -5.69
C ASN A 16 13.25 7.88 -6.52
N PHE A 17 13.72 6.67 -6.76
CA PHE A 17 14.98 6.43 -7.47
C PHE A 17 14.73 5.87 -8.88
N PHE A 18 13.76 4.96 -9.01
CA PHE A 18 13.54 4.23 -10.25
C PHE A 18 12.34 4.73 -11.06
N THR A 19 11.51 5.62 -10.52
CA THR A 19 10.22 6.01 -11.10
C THR A 19 9.39 4.78 -11.49
N PHE A 20 9.28 4.47 -12.78
CA PHE A 20 8.57 3.30 -13.32
C PHE A 20 9.52 2.19 -13.81
N ALA A 21 10.83 2.39 -13.75
CA ALA A 21 11.85 1.49 -14.30
C ALA A 21 12.36 0.42 -13.30
N TYR A 22 11.55 0.05 -12.31
CA TYR A 22 11.89 -1.02 -11.37
C TYR A 22 11.29 -2.36 -11.79
N ASN A 23 11.91 -3.46 -11.36
CA ASN A 23 11.46 -4.82 -11.64
C ASN A 23 11.82 -5.74 -10.47
N GLU A 24 11.36 -6.99 -10.53
CA GLU A 24 11.56 -8.02 -9.51
C GLU A 24 13.03 -8.16 -9.05
N THR A 25 13.99 -8.07 -9.97
CA THR A 25 15.42 -8.21 -9.66
C THR A 25 15.91 -7.04 -8.80
N ILE A 26 15.53 -5.81 -9.16
CA ILE A 26 15.89 -4.60 -8.40
C ILE A 26 15.30 -4.68 -6.98
N ILE A 27 14.05 -5.12 -6.86
CA ILE A 27 13.38 -5.24 -5.55
C ILE A 27 14.04 -6.33 -4.69
N LYS A 28 14.36 -7.50 -5.25
CA LYS A 28 15.09 -8.58 -4.54
C LYS A 28 16.45 -8.11 -4.03
N GLN A 29 17.23 -7.46 -4.89
CA GLN A 29 18.54 -6.92 -4.52
C GLN A 29 18.43 -5.90 -3.38
N GLN A 30 17.43 -5.01 -3.45
CA GLN A 30 17.22 -4.03 -2.39
C GLN A 30 16.78 -4.69 -1.07
N ALA A 31 15.92 -5.71 -1.13
CA ALA A 31 15.52 -6.50 0.04
C ALA A 31 16.71 -7.21 0.70
N ASP A 32 17.58 -7.84 -0.10
CA ASP A 32 18.82 -8.46 0.39
C ASP A 32 19.75 -7.45 1.08
N ILE A 33 19.91 -6.25 0.48
CA ILE A 33 20.72 -5.18 1.06
C ILE A 33 20.14 -4.75 2.41
N ILE A 34 18.85 -4.39 2.47
CA ILE A 34 18.18 -3.93 3.69
C ILE A 34 18.27 -4.98 4.81
N ALA A 35 18.12 -6.26 4.48
CA ALA A 35 18.24 -7.36 5.43
C ALA A 35 19.68 -7.56 5.97
N THR A 36 20.69 -7.16 5.21
CA THR A 36 22.10 -7.39 5.54
C THR A 36 22.75 -6.20 6.25
N ILE A 37 22.35 -4.96 5.95
CA ILE A 37 23.04 -3.74 6.40
C ILE A 37 22.54 -3.17 7.74
N GLY A 38 21.81 -3.96 8.53
CA GLY A 38 21.32 -3.58 9.87
C GLY A 38 20.10 -2.66 9.87
N TYR A 39 19.48 -2.41 8.72
CA TYR A 39 18.27 -1.54 8.64
C TYR A 39 17.05 -2.21 9.26
N LEU A 40 17.06 -3.54 9.39
CA LEU A 40 16.08 -4.25 10.19
C LEU A 40 16.16 -3.86 11.68
N ASP A 41 17.37 -3.68 12.22
CA ASP A 41 17.54 -3.39 13.66
C ASP A 41 17.03 -1.99 14.03
N VAL A 42 17.00 -1.08 13.05
CA VAL A 42 16.46 0.27 13.20
C VAL A 42 15.02 0.41 12.67
N GLY A 43 14.35 -0.71 12.38
CA GLY A 43 12.90 -0.80 12.17
C GLY A 43 12.40 -0.66 10.72
N PHE A 44 13.27 -0.66 9.71
CA PHE A 44 12.82 -0.73 8.31
C PHE A 44 12.17 -2.09 8.06
N ARG A 45 10.91 -2.10 7.64
CA ARG A 45 10.17 -3.34 7.38
C ARG A 45 9.54 -3.37 5.98
N TYR A 46 9.06 -2.27 5.41
CA TYR A 46 8.22 -2.33 4.19
C TYR A 46 8.99 -2.21 2.86
N ILE A 47 8.67 -3.05 1.85
CA ILE A 47 9.19 -3.02 0.45
C ILE A 47 8.08 -3.34 -0.58
N ASN A 48 8.04 -2.68 -1.76
CA ASN A 48 6.97 -2.83 -2.76
C ASN A 48 7.18 -3.85 -3.94
N LEU A 49 6.10 -4.59 -4.34
CA LEU A 49 5.83 -5.50 -5.50
C LEU A 49 6.35 -6.98 -5.61
N ASP A 50 5.53 -7.83 -6.25
CA ASP A 50 5.36 -9.32 -6.32
C ASP A 50 6.54 -10.22 -5.84
N LEU A 51 6.65 -10.36 -4.53
CA LEU A 51 7.77 -11.00 -3.85
C LEU A 51 7.42 -11.47 -2.43
N ALA A 52 6.14 -11.46 -2.05
CA ALA A 52 5.74 -11.42 -0.64
C ALA A 52 6.41 -12.53 0.19
N GLU A 53 6.37 -13.78 -0.29
CA GLU A 53 7.03 -14.90 0.39
C GLU A 53 8.55 -14.69 0.55
N TYR A 54 9.23 -14.20 -0.49
CA TYR A 54 10.65 -13.90 -0.42
C TYR A 54 10.95 -12.71 0.51
N ILE A 55 10.17 -11.63 0.46
CA ILE A 55 10.31 -10.46 1.35
C ILE A 55 10.09 -10.89 2.81
N HIS A 56 9.04 -11.66 3.07
CA HIS A 56 8.77 -12.22 4.39
C HIS A 56 9.90 -13.14 4.86
N SER A 57 10.50 -13.93 3.97
CA SER A 57 11.66 -14.79 4.30
C SER A 57 12.88 -13.99 4.76
N LYS A 58 12.95 -12.69 4.41
CA LYS A 58 14.01 -11.76 4.83
C LYS A 58 13.65 -10.97 6.09
N GLY A 59 12.50 -11.25 6.73
CA GLY A 59 12.03 -10.53 7.91
C GLY A 59 11.45 -9.15 7.61
N LEU A 60 11.16 -8.89 6.33
CA LEU A 60 10.54 -7.67 5.84
C LEU A 60 9.03 -7.88 5.64
N LEU A 61 8.30 -6.79 5.47
CA LEU A 61 6.89 -6.68 5.17
C LEU A 61 6.71 -6.19 3.73
N PHE A 62 5.65 -6.64 3.09
CA PHE A 62 5.39 -6.43 1.69
C PHE A 62 4.40 -5.28 1.47
N GLY A 63 4.77 -4.30 0.65
CA GLY A 63 3.90 -3.22 0.25
C GLY A 63 3.50 -3.30 -1.23
N ILE A 64 2.43 -2.63 -1.59
CA ILE A 64 2.06 -2.39 -2.98
C ILE A 64 1.56 -0.96 -3.15
N TYR A 65 1.44 -0.57 -4.41
CA TYR A 65 0.94 0.71 -4.85
C TYR A 65 -0.27 0.51 -5.73
N SER A 66 -1.28 1.35 -5.53
CA SER A 66 -2.45 1.43 -6.40
C SER A 66 -3.09 2.82 -6.27
N ASP A 67 -4.17 3.08 -6.98
CA ASP A 67 -4.77 4.40 -7.11
C ASP A 67 -6.27 4.39 -6.78
N ALA A 68 -6.77 5.48 -6.22
CA ALA A 68 -8.18 5.69 -5.96
C ALA A 68 -8.97 6.15 -7.21
N GLY A 69 -8.32 6.35 -8.35
CA GLY A 69 -8.93 6.62 -9.66
C GLY A 69 -9.09 5.40 -10.57
N ASN A 70 -9.23 5.66 -11.87
CA ASN A 70 -9.35 4.62 -12.91
C ASN A 70 -7.99 4.16 -13.47
N GLU A 71 -6.95 4.94 -13.24
CA GLU A 71 -5.61 4.71 -13.72
C GLU A 71 -4.64 5.07 -12.60
N THR A 72 -3.50 4.41 -12.56
CA THR A 72 -2.40 4.83 -11.70
C THR A 72 -1.81 6.14 -12.19
N CYS A 73 -1.12 6.89 -11.32
CA CYS A 73 -0.36 8.07 -11.74
C CYS A 73 0.67 7.82 -12.87
N GLY A 74 1.06 6.56 -13.12
CA GLY A 74 1.91 6.19 -14.25
C GLY A 74 1.18 6.03 -15.59
N GLY A 75 -0.13 6.28 -15.64
CA GLY A 75 -0.95 6.07 -16.84
C GLY A 75 -1.10 4.58 -17.19
N LEU A 76 -0.76 3.68 -16.27
CA LEU A 76 -1.12 2.28 -16.43
C LEU A 76 -2.61 2.18 -16.13
N PRO A 77 -3.41 1.58 -17.05
CA PRO A 77 -4.77 1.21 -16.70
C PRO A 77 -4.65 0.34 -15.47
N ASP A 78 -5.22 0.79 -14.37
CA ASP A 78 -5.33 -0.08 -13.22
C ASP A 78 -6.25 -1.21 -13.71
N HIS A 79 -5.70 -2.41 -13.88
CA HIS A 79 -6.39 -3.52 -14.54
C HIS A 79 -7.64 -3.97 -13.76
N LEU A 80 -7.85 -3.38 -12.58
CA LEU A 80 -9.10 -3.33 -11.87
C LEU A 80 -9.59 -1.88 -11.87
N TYR A 81 -10.80 -1.66 -12.38
CA TYR A 81 -11.57 -0.43 -12.17
C TYR A 81 -11.83 -0.30 -10.68
N ILE A 82 -10.83 0.13 -9.94
CA ILE A 82 -10.77 -0.02 -8.50
C ILE A 82 -11.94 0.70 -7.86
N ILE A 83 -12.44 1.78 -8.44
CA ILE A 83 -13.60 2.46 -7.87
C ILE A 83 -14.82 1.54 -7.75
N ASP A 84 -14.94 0.52 -8.61
CA ASP A 84 -16.02 -0.45 -8.65
C ASP A 84 -15.62 -1.89 -8.23
N HIS A 85 -14.33 -2.16 -7.95
CA HIS A 85 -13.80 -3.50 -7.63
C HIS A 85 -13.01 -3.61 -6.31
N LYS A 86 -13.05 -2.59 -5.44
CA LYS A 86 -12.28 -2.49 -4.18
C LYS A 86 -12.35 -3.75 -3.31
N GLU A 87 -13.50 -4.40 -3.25
CA GLU A 87 -13.70 -5.62 -2.47
C GLU A 87 -12.91 -6.81 -3.03
N ILE A 88 -12.75 -6.88 -4.36
CA ILE A 88 -11.94 -7.90 -5.02
C ILE A 88 -10.47 -7.57 -4.84
N ASP A 89 -10.07 -6.31 -5.08
CA ASP A 89 -8.69 -5.85 -4.87
C ASP A 89 -8.20 -6.11 -3.45
N ALA A 90 -8.99 -5.72 -2.44
CA ALA A 90 -8.65 -5.94 -1.05
C ALA A 90 -8.45 -7.43 -0.73
N LYS A 91 -9.26 -8.33 -1.31
CA LYS A 91 -9.09 -9.78 -1.14
C LYS A 91 -7.82 -10.28 -1.81
N ILE A 92 -7.54 -9.81 -3.02
CA ILE A 92 -6.31 -10.15 -3.75
C ILE A 92 -5.08 -9.69 -2.96
N PHE A 93 -5.10 -8.48 -2.38
CA PHE A 93 -4.00 -7.99 -1.55
C PHE A 93 -3.79 -8.86 -0.30
N VAL A 94 -4.88 -9.32 0.32
CA VAL A 94 -4.81 -10.27 1.43
C VAL A 94 -4.20 -11.60 0.96
N GLU A 95 -4.65 -12.14 -0.16
CA GLU A 95 -4.15 -13.39 -0.75
C GLU A 95 -2.66 -13.32 -1.13
N TRP A 96 -2.23 -12.22 -1.74
CA TRP A 96 -0.85 -11.97 -2.16
C TRP A 96 0.12 -11.70 -1.01
N GLY A 97 -0.33 -11.69 0.25
CA GLY A 97 0.60 -11.43 1.36
C GLY A 97 0.97 -9.95 1.55
N VAL A 98 0.21 -9.00 0.97
CA VAL A 98 0.41 -7.56 1.21
C VAL A 98 0.21 -7.18 2.68
N ASP A 99 1.13 -6.37 3.20
CA ASP A 99 1.14 -5.79 4.54
C ASP A 99 0.99 -4.26 4.52
N TYR A 100 1.20 -3.61 3.37
CA TYR A 100 1.14 -2.16 3.20
C TYR A 100 0.54 -1.78 1.85
N LEU A 101 -0.41 -0.84 1.83
CA LEU A 101 -0.95 -0.27 0.60
C LEU A 101 -0.71 1.24 0.61
N LYS A 102 0.08 1.74 -0.35
CA LYS A 102 0.04 3.16 -0.75
C LYS A 102 -1.08 3.32 -1.77
N TYR A 103 -2.03 4.21 -1.51
CA TYR A 103 -3.20 4.42 -2.34
C TYR A 103 -3.29 5.88 -2.80
N ASP A 104 -2.99 6.12 -4.08
CA ASP A 104 -2.83 7.46 -4.68
C ASP A 104 -4.15 8.08 -5.15
N ASN A 105 -4.10 9.28 -5.73
CA ASN A 105 -5.27 10.09 -6.06
C ASN A 105 -5.38 10.52 -7.53
N CYS A 106 -4.64 9.90 -8.44
CA CYS A 106 -4.69 10.29 -9.85
C CYS A 106 -6.01 9.87 -10.51
N PHE A 107 -6.36 10.47 -11.65
CA PHE A 107 -7.49 10.06 -12.50
C PHE A 107 -8.84 9.81 -11.77
N SER A 108 -9.13 10.62 -10.74
CA SER A 108 -10.26 10.46 -9.80
C SER A 108 -11.66 10.59 -10.43
N GLN A 109 -11.75 11.03 -11.68
CA GLN A 109 -13.01 11.33 -12.38
C GLN A 109 -13.87 12.38 -11.65
N GLY A 110 -13.25 13.26 -10.84
CA GLY A 110 -13.96 14.25 -10.03
C GLY A 110 -14.78 13.67 -8.88
N ARG A 111 -14.57 12.38 -8.52
CA ARG A 111 -15.23 11.76 -7.38
C ARG A 111 -14.57 12.22 -6.07
N PRO A 112 -15.34 12.50 -5.00
CA PRO A 112 -14.78 12.98 -3.73
C PRO A 112 -13.71 12.04 -3.14
N GLU A 113 -12.62 12.61 -2.64
CA GLU A 113 -11.48 11.92 -2.02
C GLU A 113 -11.96 11.06 -0.86
N GLN A 114 -12.56 11.69 0.15
CA GLN A 114 -12.98 11.03 1.38
C GLN A 114 -13.84 9.78 1.11
N GLU A 115 -14.78 9.86 0.16
CA GLU A 115 -15.63 8.74 -0.22
C GLU A 115 -14.81 7.58 -0.83
N ARG A 116 -13.89 7.89 -1.74
CA ARG A 116 -13.07 6.88 -2.41
C ARG A 116 -12.13 6.17 -1.44
N TYR A 117 -11.50 6.91 -0.52
CA TYR A 117 -10.61 6.35 0.50
C TYR A 117 -11.39 5.55 1.56
N GLN A 118 -12.57 6.03 1.98
CA GLN A 118 -13.46 5.29 2.90
C GLN A 118 -13.84 3.92 2.36
N LYS A 119 -14.20 3.85 1.07
CA LYS A 119 -14.59 2.58 0.45
C LYS A 119 -13.45 1.56 0.45
N MET A 120 -12.22 1.98 0.13
CA MET A 120 -11.06 1.07 0.16
C MET A 120 -10.68 0.69 1.59
N GLY A 121 -10.63 1.65 2.52
CA GLY A 121 -10.37 1.38 3.93
C GLY A 121 -11.37 0.39 4.54
N LYS A 122 -12.64 0.45 4.13
CA LYS A 122 -13.67 -0.53 4.49
C LYS A 122 -13.40 -1.90 3.84
N ALA A 123 -13.10 -1.93 2.54
CA ALA A 123 -12.83 -3.17 1.82
C ALA A 123 -11.64 -3.93 2.43
N LEU A 124 -10.56 -3.24 2.81
CA LEU A 124 -9.40 -3.84 3.51
C LEU A 124 -9.77 -4.43 4.87
N LYS A 125 -10.57 -3.70 5.67
CA LYS A 125 -11.08 -4.19 6.96
C LYS A 125 -11.96 -5.44 6.78
N ASP A 126 -12.84 -5.43 5.78
CA ASP A 126 -13.71 -6.56 5.51
C ASP A 126 -12.92 -7.78 5.01
N ALA A 127 -11.94 -7.57 4.12
CA ALA A 127 -11.09 -8.64 3.56
C ALA A 127 -10.18 -9.30 4.60
N THR A 128 -9.78 -8.56 5.64
CA THR A 128 -8.94 -9.07 6.73
C THR A 128 -9.75 -9.62 7.92
N LYS A 129 -11.08 -9.49 7.90
CA LYS A 129 -11.95 -9.94 9.00
C LYS A 129 -11.83 -11.45 9.23
N GLY A 130 -11.53 -11.83 10.47
CA GLY A 130 -11.35 -13.24 10.85
C GLY A 130 -9.97 -13.80 10.52
N THR A 131 -9.06 -12.97 9.99
CA THR A 131 -7.64 -13.30 9.81
C THR A 131 -6.80 -12.61 10.89
N ASN A 132 -5.56 -13.05 11.07
CA ASN A 132 -4.56 -12.31 11.87
C ASN A 132 -3.84 -11.22 11.05
N LYS A 133 -4.32 -10.94 9.84
CA LYS A 133 -3.68 -10.01 8.91
C LYS A 133 -4.24 -8.60 9.11
N THR A 134 -3.40 -7.61 8.93
CA THR A 134 -3.80 -6.21 8.85
C THR A 134 -2.92 -5.54 7.82
N ILE A 135 -3.53 -4.79 6.91
CA ILE A 135 -2.80 -4.02 5.88
C ILE A 135 -2.68 -2.60 6.39
N PHE A 136 -1.44 -2.10 6.48
CA PHE A 136 -1.19 -0.68 6.74
C PHE A 136 -1.72 0.13 5.56
N TYR A 137 -2.70 0.99 5.80
CA TYR A 137 -3.37 1.73 4.74
C TYR A 137 -2.89 3.18 4.68
N SER A 138 -1.95 3.44 3.77
CA SER A 138 -1.35 4.75 3.53
C SER A 138 -2.10 5.52 2.45
N ILE A 139 -2.79 6.57 2.88
CA ILE A 139 -3.56 7.47 2.01
C ILE A 139 -2.61 8.50 1.41
N CYS A 140 -2.76 8.75 0.11
CA CYS A 140 -1.94 9.68 -0.65
C CYS A 140 -2.85 10.55 -1.52
N GLU A 141 -3.52 11.52 -0.89
CA GLU A 141 -4.44 12.46 -1.57
C GLU A 141 -3.92 13.89 -1.74
N TRP A 142 -2.66 14.11 -1.34
CA TRP A 142 -1.92 15.36 -1.53
C TRP A 142 -2.55 16.58 -0.85
N GLU A 143 -3.18 16.39 0.30
CA GLU A 143 -3.80 17.43 1.13
C GLU A 143 -4.98 18.15 0.46
N GLN A 144 -5.56 17.58 -0.59
CA GLN A 144 -6.60 18.23 -1.41
C GLN A 144 -7.95 18.38 -0.69
N SER A 145 -8.20 17.55 0.32
CA SER A 145 -9.49 17.47 1.02
C SER A 145 -9.37 17.50 2.54
N ASP A 146 -8.37 18.23 3.05
CA ASP A 146 -8.08 18.36 4.49
C ASP A 146 -8.00 16.99 5.22
N PRO A 147 -7.11 16.09 4.77
CA PRO A 147 -7.03 14.69 5.18
C PRO A 147 -6.96 14.47 6.69
N TRP A 148 -6.27 15.37 7.41
CA TRP A 148 -6.11 15.33 8.86
C TRP A 148 -7.44 15.33 9.63
N LEU A 149 -8.55 15.75 9.01
CA LEU A 149 -9.88 15.74 9.61
C LEU A 149 -10.57 14.37 9.58
N TRP A 150 -10.18 13.46 8.69
CA TRP A 150 -10.92 12.22 8.44
C TRP A 150 -10.07 10.96 8.24
N GLU A 151 -8.81 11.10 7.81
CA GLU A 151 -7.89 9.97 7.64
C GLU A 151 -7.68 9.14 8.91
N PRO A 152 -7.53 9.71 10.12
CA PRO A 152 -7.28 8.93 11.33
C PRO A 152 -8.35 7.87 11.65
N ASP A 153 -9.57 8.02 11.10
CA ASP A 153 -10.69 7.10 11.29
C ASP A 153 -10.68 5.93 10.28
N ILE A 154 -10.02 6.12 9.12
CA ILE A 154 -10.18 5.24 7.96
C ILE A 154 -8.86 4.72 7.37
N GLY A 155 -7.72 5.23 7.83
CA GLY A 155 -6.38 4.83 7.40
C GLY A 155 -5.38 4.86 8.55
N ASN A 156 -4.09 4.89 8.19
CA ASN A 156 -2.97 4.83 9.12
C ASN A 156 -2.02 6.01 9.01
#